data_AF-A0A3N4MBR1-F1
#
_entry.id   AF-A0A3N4MBR1-F1
#
_cell.length_a   1.000
_cell.length_b   1.000
_cell.length_c   1.000
_cell.angle_alpha   90.00
_cell.angle_beta   90.00
_cell.angle_gamma   90.00
#
_symmetry.space_group_name_H-M   'P 1'
#
loop_
_entity.id
_entity.type
_entity.pdbx_description
1 polymer ?
#
loop_
_entity_poly.entity_id
_entity_poly.type
_entity_poly.pdbx_seq_one_letter_code
_entity_poly.pdbx_strand_id
1 'polypeptide(L)'
;MTSFYDLDYLIELNEKRLEQYASAYQKYLERFTVLLVIYSAFAIFLVPIIEAIYFSDVGCYWLHSLSFYVFVFLVGYSLFYTVRLLIPTDVRHLLEPRDYYLTQREKYEAINEDQSQTDSFLKAAYIYELQIAVNINRLNLERKTLFYRKAFSLGAFAIIPYVVCLGFHLGTKKDDIQKVEIVNKFSNFIKTP
;
A
#
# COMPACT_ATOMS: atom_id res chain seq x y z
N MET A 1 42.54 -3.22 8.74
CA MET A 1 41.50 -2.85 9.73
C MET A 1 41.20 -1.38 9.52
N THR A 2 40.18 -1.07 8.72
CA THR A 2 39.70 0.30 8.51
C THR A 2 39.03 0.78 9.80
N SER A 3 39.44 1.96 10.28
CA SER A 3 38.90 2.55 11.50
C SER A 3 37.41 2.84 11.31
N PHE A 4 36.58 2.58 12.32
CA PHE A 4 35.15 2.93 12.33
C PHE A 4 34.88 4.44 12.15
N TYR A 5 35.92 5.27 12.26
CA TYR A 5 35.89 6.72 12.05
C TYR A 5 36.38 7.17 10.67
N ASP A 6 36.66 6.23 9.75
CA ASP A 6 37.00 6.59 8.39
C ASP A 6 35.77 7.17 7.69
N LEU A 7 35.86 8.45 7.32
CA LEU A 7 34.75 9.22 6.75
C LEU A 7 34.25 8.57 5.45
N ASP A 8 35.16 7.95 4.69
CA ASP A 8 34.83 7.28 3.43
C ASP A 8 34.05 5.98 3.69
N TYR A 9 34.35 5.25 4.78
CA TYR A 9 33.55 4.09 5.20
C TYR A 9 32.14 4.49 5.66
N LEU A 10 32.01 5.60 6.36
CA LEU A 10 30.71 6.13 6.80
C LEU A 10 29.84 6.57 5.61
N ILE A 11 30.45 7.11 4.56
CA ILE A 11 29.74 7.47 3.32
C ILE A 11 29.23 6.20 2.64
N GLU A 12 30.10 5.22 2.37
CA GLU A 12 29.72 3.97 1.69
C GLU A 12 28.61 3.22 2.45
N LEU A 13 28.68 3.17 3.78
CA LEU A 13 27.68 2.52 4.62
C LEU A 13 26.30 3.18 4.50
N ASN A 14 26.25 4.51 4.48
CA ASN A 14 25.00 5.24 4.42
C ASN A 14 24.39 5.24 3.00
N GLU A 15 25.23 5.24 1.95
CA GLU A 15 24.77 5.03 0.58
C GLU A 15 24.12 3.65 0.41
N LYS A 16 24.77 2.58 0.92
CA LYS A 16 24.18 1.23 0.96
C LYS A 16 22.84 1.20 1.68
N ARG A 17 22.70 1.93 2.81
CA ARG A 17 21.41 2.03 3.53
C ARG A 17 20.34 2.75 2.70
N LEU A 18 20.72 3.78 1.96
CA LEU A 18 19.81 4.53 1.11
C LEU A 18 19.26 3.64 -0.03
N GLU A 19 20.12 2.86 -0.68
CA GLU A 19 19.74 1.83 -1.66
C GLU A 19 18.83 0.75 -1.06
N GLN A 20 19.15 0.28 0.14
CA GLN A 20 18.29 -0.67 0.86
C GLN A 20 16.90 -0.09 1.13
N TYR A 21 16.80 1.19 1.47
CA TYR A 21 15.50 1.83 1.66
C TYR A 21 14.74 2.02 0.34
N ALA A 22 15.42 2.37 -0.75
CA ALA A 22 14.82 2.45 -2.07
C ALA A 22 14.26 1.10 -2.55
N SER A 23 15.06 0.02 -2.42
CA SER A 23 14.62 -1.34 -2.76
C SER A 23 13.51 -1.85 -1.85
N ALA A 24 13.54 -1.51 -0.55
CA ALA A 24 12.45 -1.82 0.38
C ALA A 24 11.16 -1.09 -0.02
N TYR A 25 11.24 0.15 -0.52
CA TYR A 25 10.10 0.90 -1.01
C TYR A 25 9.44 0.22 -2.22
N GLN A 26 10.24 -0.28 -3.17
CA GLN A 26 9.72 -1.06 -4.31
C GLN A 26 8.97 -2.33 -3.86
N LYS A 27 9.49 -3.05 -2.86
CA LYS A 27 8.79 -4.21 -2.27
C LYS A 27 7.45 -3.85 -1.61
N TYR A 28 7.26 -2.61 -1.16
CA TYR A 28 5.97 -2.17 -0.63
C TYR A 28 4.92 -1.95 -1.70
N LEU A 29 5.32 -1.59 -2.93
CA LEU A 29 4.41 -1.56 -4.09
C LEU A 29 3.90 -2.96 -4.43
N GLU A 30 4.75 -3.98 -4.38
CA GLU A 30 4.33 -5.37 -4.58
C GLU A 30 3.34 -5.82 -3.49
N ARG A 31 3.59 -5.44 -2.24
CA ARG A 31 2.68 -5.71 -1.11
C ARG A 31 1.33 -5.02 -1.24
N PHE A 32 1.28 -3.85 -1.87
CA PHE A 32 0.02 -3.17 -2.18
C PHE A 32 -0.86 -4.00 -3.13
N THR A 33 -0.28 -4.71 -4.09
CA THR A 33 -1.02 -5.62 -4.98
C THR A 33 -1.79 -6.69 -4.20
N VAL A 34 -1.23 -7.20 -3.10
CA VAL A 34 -1.91 -8.18 -2.24
C VAL A 34 -3.17 -7.58 -1.61
N LEU A 35 -3.11 -6.34 -1.12
CA LEU A 35 -4.28 -5.63 -0.58
C LEU A 35 -5.34 -5.41 -1.67
N LEU A 36 -4.91 -5.05 -2.88
CA LEU A 36 -5.80 -4.85 -4.03
C LEU A 36 -6.55 -6.14 -4.37
N VAL A 37 -5.88 -7.30 -4.38
CA VAL A 37 -6.52 -8.60 -4.58
C VAL A 37 -7.59 -8.86 -3.53
N ILE A 38 -7.31 -8.61 -2.24
CA ILE A 38 -8.30 -8.78 -1.17
C ILE A 38 -9.53 -7.88 -1.41
N TYR A 39 -9.33 -6.60 -1.73
CA TYR A 39 -10.43 -5.68 -1.99
C TYR A 39 -11.23 -6.05 -3.24
N SER A 40 -10.56 -6.56 -4.28
CA SER A 40 -11.25 -7.07 -5.47
C SER A 40 -12.15 -8.26 -5.13
N ALA A 41 -11.69 -9.17 -4.27
CA ALA A 41 -12.49 -10.31 -3.83
C ALA A 41 -13.73 -9.88 -3.01
N PHE A 42 -13.60 -8.83 -2.20
CA PHE A 42 -14.73 -8.22 -1.49
C PHE A 42 -15.73 -7.54 -2.43
N ALA A 43 -15.26 -6.91 -3.50
CA ALA A 43 -16.12 -6.19 -4.44
C ALA A 43 -17.08 -7.11 -5.21
N ILE A 44 -16.67 -8.35 -5.52
CA ILE A 44 -17.44 -9.31 -6.34
C ILE A 44 -18.84 -9.56 -5.77
N PHE A 45 -18.96 -9.81 -4.46
CA PHE A 45 -20.24 -10.11 -3.82
C PHE A 45 -20.79 -8.95 -2.98
N LEU A 46 -20.17 -7.77 -3.04
CA LEU A 46 -20.63 -6.61 -2.27
C LEU A 46 -22.06 -6.20 -2.67
N VAL A 47 -22.30 -6.02 -3.97
CA VAL A 47 -23.60 -5.61 -4.51
C VAL A 47 -24.71 -6.61 -4.13
N PRO A 48 -24.59 -7.92 -4.39
CA PRO A 48 -25.65 -8.86 -4.03
C PRO A 48 -25.86 -9.01 -2.52
N ILE A 49 -24.83 -8.79 -1.69
CA ILE A 49 -24.99 -8.75 -0.22
C ILE A 49 -25.78 -7.51 0.19
N ILE A 50 -25.49 -6.34 -0.38
CA ILE A 50 -26.25 -5.10 -0.13
C ILE A 50 -27.71 -5.28 -0.56
N GLU A 51 -27.94 -5.84 -1.75
CA GLU A 51 -29.29 -6.12 -2.25
C GLU A 51 -30.08 -7.02 -1.28
N ALA A 52 -29.44 -8.08 -0.79
CA ALA A 52 -30.06 -8.99 0.17
C ALA A 52 -30.38 -8.36 1.53
N ILE A 53 -29.66 -7.30 1.94
CA ILE A 53 -29.89 -6.63 3.23
C ILE A 53 -31.01 -5.59 3.14
N TYR A 54 -31.06 -4.83 2.04
CA TYR A 54 -31.95 -3.67 1.94
C TYR A 54 -33.21 -3.92 1.10
N PHE A 55 -33.20 -4.91 0.19
CA PHE A 55 -34.28 -5.09 -0.79
C PHE A 55 -34.97 -6.45 -0.72
N SER A 56 -34.43 -7.42 0.02
CA SER A 56 -35.10 -8.71 0.22
C SER A 56 -36.11 -8.65 1.38
N ASP A 57 -37.35 -9.07 1.12
CA ASP A 57 -38.42 -9.30 2.13
C ASP A 57 -38.12 -10.49 3.08
N VAL A 58 -36.95 -11.10 2.93
CA VAL A 58 -36.52 -12.24 3.73
C VAL A 58 -36.08 -11.72 5.09
N GLY A 59 -36.88 -12.02 6.12
CA GLY A 59 -36.73 -11.55 7.50
C GLY A 59 -35.30 -11.19 7.90
N CYS A 60 -35.11 -9.91 8.23
CA CYS A 60 -33.82 -9.32 8.57
C CYS A 60 -33.22 -10.02 9.80
N TYR A 61 -32.38 -11.04 9.56
CA TYR A 61 -31.65 -11.72 10.62
C TYR A 61 -30.64 -10.72 11.18
N TRP A 62 -30.86 -10.27 12.42
CA TRP A 62 -30.03 -9.27 13.10
C TRP A 62 -28.53 -9.56 13.01
N LEU A 63 -28.15 -10.85 13.05
CA LEU A 63 -26.77 -11.31 12.92
C LEU A 63 -26.15 -11.07 11.53
N HIS A 64 -26.95 -11.14 10.45
CA HIS A 64 -26.52 -10.84 9.09
C HIS A 64 -26.22 -9.34 8.94
N SER A 65 -27.15 -8.49 9.38
CA SER A 65 -26.97 -7.02 9.37
C SER A 65 -25.80 -6.58 10.24
N LEU A 66 -25.64 -7.15 11.44
CA LEU A 66 -24.50 -6.86 12.32
C LEU A 66 -23.18 -7.22 11.63
N SER A 67 -23.10 -8.40 11.02
CA SER A 67 -21.90 -8.87 10.32
C SER A 67 -21.57 -7.96 9.13
N PHE A 68 -22.57 -7.50 8.39
CA PHE A 68 -22.37 -6.55 7.30
C PHE A 68 -21.82 -5.21 7.79
N TYR A 69 -22.38 -4.61 8.84
CA TYR A 69 -21.86 -3.35 9.38
C TYR A 69 -20.43 -3.49 9.93
N VAL A 70 -20.12 -4.60 10.60
CA VAL A 70 -18.75 -4.90 11.06
C VAL A 70 -17.80 -5.04 9.87
N PHE A 71 -18.22 -5.74 8.82
CA PHE A 71 -17.45 -5.87 7.58
C PHE A 71 -17.17 -4.50 6.95
N VAL A 72 -18.20 -3.68 6.72
CA VAL A 72 -18.06 -2.34 6.14
C VAL A 72 -17.16 -1.46 6.99
N PHE A 73 -17.30 -1.50 8.32
CA PHE A 73 -16.44 -0.76 9.23
C PHE A 73 -14.97 -1.18 9.11
N LEU A 74 -14.69 -2.48 9.14
CA LEU A 74 -13.32 -3.02 9.02
C LEU A 74 -12.70 -2.71 7.65
N VAL A 75 -13.45 -2.87 6.57
CA VAL A 75 -13.00 -2.53 5.21
C VAL A 75 -12.77 -1.02 5.07
N GLY A 76 -13.67 -0.18 5.57
CA GLY A 76 -13.52 1.28 5.56
C GLY A 76 -12.26 1.73 6.30
N TYR A 77 -12.00 1.17 7.49
CA TYR A 77 -10.78 1.43 8.25
C TYR A 77 -9.52 0.88 7.56
N SER A 78 -9.62 -0.30 6.95
CA SER A 78 -8.52 -0.88 6.15
C SER A 78 -8.16 0.03 4.98
N LEU A 79 -9.17 0.50 4.22
CA LEU A 79 -9.00 1.43 3.10
C LEU A 79 -8.38 2.76 3.53
N PHE A 80 -8.77 3.32 4.68
CA PHE A 80 -8.15 4.53 5.20
C PHE A 80 -6.63 4.39 5.37
N TYR A 81 -6.17 3.28 5.95
CA TYR A 81 -4.74 3.00 6.08
C TYR A 81 -4.07 2.74 4.72
N THR A 82 -4.77 2.09 3.78
CA THR A 82 -4.27 1.87 2.43
C THR A 82 -4.10 3.17 1.65
N VAL A 83 -5.04 4.12 1.77
CA VAL A 83 -4.90 5.45 1.14
C VAL A 83 -3.67 6.16 1.71
N ARG A 84 -3.46 6.13 3.04
CA ARG A 84 -2.25 6.68 3.67
C ARG A 84 -0.96 5.96 3.24
N LEU A 85 -1.05 4.67 2.92
CA LEU A 85 0.07 3.92 2.34
C LEU A 85 0.39 4.38 0.90
N LEU A 86 -0.60 4.82 0.13
CA LEU A 86 -0.43 5.29 -1.26
C LEU A 86 0.09 6.72 -1.38
N ILE A 87 -0.13 7.59 -0.38
CA ILE A 87 0.33 8.99 -0.43
C ILE A 87 1.84 9.01 -0.70
N PRO A 88 2.33 9.64 -1.79
CA PRO A 88 3.74 9.69 -2.08
C PRO A 88 4.48 10.41 -0.94
N THR A 89 5.52 9.76 -0.42
CA THR A 89 6.44 10.38 0.54
C THR A 89 7.72 10.71 -0.20
N ASP A 90 8.18 11.96 -0.12
CA ASP A 90 9.47 12.35 -0.67
C ASP A 90 10.57 11.44 -0.11
N VAL A 91 11.08 10.56 -0.98
CA VAL A 91 12.31 9.84 -0.72
C VAL A 91 13.42 10.84 -0.98
N ARG A 92 14.07 11.30 0.08
CA ARG A 92 15.22 12.21 -0.08
C ARG A 92 16.36 11.41 -0.68
N HIS A 93 16.60 11.64 -1.96
CA HIS A 93 17.82 11.26 -2.63
C HIS A 93 18.82 12.39 -2.41
N LEU A 94 20.01 12.08 -1.87
CA LEU A 94 21.11 13.05 -1.93
C LEU A 94 21.61 13.12 -3.37
N LEU A 95 22.05 14.31 -3.77
CA LEU A 95 22.86 14.51 -4.96
C LEU A 95 24.15 13.69 -4.84
N GLU A 96 24.66 13.23 -5.97
CA GLU A 96 25.95 12.54 -6.00
C GLU A 96 27.02 13.41 -5.34
N PRO A 97 27.96 12.80 -4.58
CA PRO A 97 28.97 13.55 -3.84
C PRO A 97 29.72 14.53 -4.74
N ARG A 98 30.00 14.16 -5.99
CA ARG A 98 30.67 15.06 -6.94
C ARG A 98 29.93 16.38 -7.16
N ASP A 99 28.62 16.33 -7.37
CA ASP A 99 27.80 17.51 -7.67
C ASP A 99 27.55 18.36 -6.42
N TYR A 100 27.37 17.71 -5.27
CA TYR A 100 27.27 18.38 -3.97
C TYR A 100 28.55 19.16 -3.65
N TYR A 101 29.71 18.53 -3.87
CA TYR A 101 31.00 19.18 -3.63
C TYR A 101 31.19 20.35 -4.60
N LEU A 102 30.87 20.20 -5.89
CA LEU A 102 31.01 21.29 -6.85
C LEU A 102 30.12 22.51 -6.54
N THR A 103 28.89 22.29 -6.05
CA THR A 103 27.95 23.39 -5.77
C THR A 103 28.15 24.06 -4.40
N GLN A 104 28.64 23.34 -3.40
CA GLN A 104 28.82 23.88 -2.06
C GLN A 104 30.26 24.38 -1.82
N ARG A 105 31.25 23.87 -2.56
CA ARG A 105 32.66 24.25 -2.42
C ARG A 105 32.89 25.75 -2.61
N GLU A 106 32.26 26.38 -3.61
CA GLU A 106 32.37 27.84 -3.82
C GLU A 106 31.96 28.66 -2.59
N LYS A 107 30.96 28.20 -1.82
CA LYS A 107 30.51 28.89 -0.61
C LYS A 107 31.48 28.75 0.55
N TYR A 108 32.17 27.61 0.65
CA TYR A 108 33.10 27.33 1.74
C TYR A 108 34.52 27.85 1.45
N GLU A 109 34.96 27.82 0.18
CA GLU A 109 36.21 28.45 -0.26
C GLU A 109 36.17 29.98 -0.16
N ALA A 110 34.99 30.60 -0.21
CA ALA A 110 34.81 32.03 0.04
C ALA A 110 35.00 32.44 1.52
N ILE A 111 35.01 31.47 2.45
CA ILE A 111 35.03 31.70 3.91
C ILE A 111 36.38 31.32 4.52
N ASN A 112 37.09 30.32 3.96
CA ASN A 112 38.35 29.81 4.51
C ASN A 112 39.48 29.83 3.46
N GLU A 113 40.63 30.39 3.82
CA GLU A 113 41.84 30.41 2.97
C GLU A 113 42.59 29.06 2.96
N ASP A 114 42.33 28.18 3.94
CA ASP A 114 42.99 26.87 4.07
C ASP A 114 42.15 25.75 3.41
N GLN A 115 42.67 25.17 2.33
CA GLN A 115 42.01 24.11 1.57
C GLN A 115 41.78 22.83 2.39
N SER A 116 42.70 22.51 3.32
CA SER A 116 42.60 21.30 4.14
C SER A 116 41.42 21.36 5.12
N GLN A 117 41.18 22.53 5.70
CA GLN A 117 40.05 22.78 6.60
C GLN A 117 38.73 22.82 5.84
N THR A 118 38.74 23.40 4.63
CA THR A 118 37.59 23.48 3.75
C THR A 118 37.11 22.09 3.33
N ASP A 119 38.02 21.20 2.91
CA ASP A 119 37.69 19.83 2.53
C ASP A 119 37.14 19.02 3.71
N SER A 120 37.72 19.19 4.90
CA SER A 120 37.24 18.52 6.12
C SER A 120 35.84 18.98 6.51
N PHE A 121 35.55 20.27 6.40
CA PHE A 121 34.23 20.83 6.70
C PHE A 121 33.17 20.40 5.69
N LEU A 122 33.54 20.35 4.40
CA LEU A 122 32.68 19.90 3.30
C LEU A 122 32.34 18.42 3.45
N LYS A 123 33.32 17.57 3.80
CA LYS A 123 33.10 16.15 4.15
C LYS A 123 32.15 16.00 5.33
N ALA A 124 32.35 16.77 6.40
CA ALA A 124 31.47 16.71 7.58
C ALA A 124 30.04 17.13 7.26
N ALA A 125 29.85 18.20 6.48
CA ALA A 125 28.54 18.68 6.05
C ALA A 125 27.82 17.63 5.18
N TYR A 126 28.53 17.02 4.23
CA TYR A 126 27.98 15.96 3.40
C TYR A 126 27.51 14.75 4.21
N ILE A 127 28.31 14.29 5.18
CA ILE A 127 27.95 13.17 6.06
C ILE A 127 26.72 13.52 6.92
N TYR A 128 26.63 14.75 7.40
CA TYR A 128 25.49 15.21 8.18
C TYR A 128 24.19 15.19 7.35
N GLU A 129 24.21 15.71 6.13
CA GLU A 129 23.04 15.67 5.24
C GLU A 129 22.65 14.23 4.87
N LEU A 130 23.64 13.38 4.62
CA LEU A 130 23.46 11.96 4.34
C LEU A 130 22.76 11.25 5.51
N GLN A 131 23.18 11.51 6.75
CA GLN A 131 22.54 10.97 7.94
C GLN A 131 21.10 11.47 8.12
N ILE A 132 20.83 12.73 7.83
CA ILE A 132 19.46 13.28 7.85
C ILE A 132 18.58 12.55 6.84
N ALA A 133 19.05 12.38 5.61
CA ALA A 133 18.30 11.69 4.57
C ALA A 133 18.03 10.22 4.93
N VAL A 134 19.04 9.51 5.45
CA VAL A 134 18.90 8.15 5.97
C VAL A 134 17.84 8.10 7.08
N ASN A 135 17.87 9.03 8.04
CA ASN A 135 16.91 9.04 9.14
C ASN A 135 15.47 9.35 8.67
N ILE A 136 15.30 10.28 7.74
CA ILE A 136 13.99 10.60 7.14
C ILE A 136 13.45 9.40 6.37
N ASN A 137 14.28 8.76 5.54
CA ASN A 137 13.89 7.59 4.77
C ASN A 137 13.54 6.40 5.68
N ARG A 138 14.28 6.21 6.78
CA ARG A 138 13.94 5.22 7.83
C ARG A 138 12.56 5.48 8.43
N LEU A 139 12.29 6.70 8.89
CA LEU A 139 11.01 7.07 9.50
C LEU A 139 9.84 6.90 8.51
N ASN A 140 10.06 7.28 7.25
CA ASN A 140 9.07 7.08 6.19
C ASN A 140 8.79 5.59 5.97
N LEU A 141 9.84 4.76 5.92
CA LEU A 141 9.72 3.30 5.77
C LEU A 141 8.98 2.67 6.95
N GLU A 142 9.30 3.04 8.19
CA GLU A 142 8.63 2.55 9.39
C GLU A 142 7.13 2.91 9.38
N ARG A 143 6.80 4.15 9.01
CA ARG A 143 5.39 4.59 8.87
C ARG A 143 4.65 3.78 7.81
N LYS A 144 5.24 3.60 6.61
CA LYS A 144 4.65 2.79 5.53
C LYS A 144 4.45 1.34 5.97
N THR A 145 5.43 0.77 6.68
CA THR A 145 5.35 -0.57 7.26
C THR A 145 4.16 -0.70 8.22
N LEU A 146 3.98 0.29 9.10
CA LEU A 146 2.88 0.31 10.06
C LEU A 146 1.53 0.41 9.35
N PHE A 147 1.39 1.31 8.37
CA PHE A 147 0.16 1.46 7.60
C PHE A 147 -0.20 0.20 6.84
N TYR A 148 0.77 -0.44 6.19
CA TYR A 148 0.55 -1.73 5.51
C TYR A 148 0.08 -2.80 6.49
N ARG A 149 0.76 -2.96 7.64
CA ARG A 149 0.38 -3.96 8.65
C ARG A 149 -1.04 -3.74 9.16
N LYS A 150 -1.41 -2.48 9.43
CA LYS A 150 -2.76 -2.11 9.88
C LYS A 150 -3.80 -2.40 8.80
N ALA A 151 -3.58 -1.92 7.57
CA ALA A 151 -4.46 -2.19 6.43
C ALA A 151 -4.69 -3.68 6.21
N PHE A 152 -3.60 -4.47 6.19
CA PHE A 152 -3.66 -5.91 5.99
C PHE A 152 -4.39 -6.62 7.14
N SER A 153 -4.05 -6.32 8.39
CA SER A 153 -4.72 -6.96 9.54
C SER A 153 -6.23 -6.70 9.54
N LEU A 154 -6.65 -5.46 9.29
CA LEU A 154 -8.06 -5.09 9.23
C LEU A 154 -8.76 -5.75 8.04
N GLY A 155 -8.10 -5.80 6.88
CA GLY A 155 -8.61 -6.49 5.70
C GLY A 155 -8.76 -8.00 5.94
N ALA A 156 -7.79 -8.63 6.58
CA ALA A 156 -7.85 -10.04 6.95
C ALA A 156 -8.96 -10.33 7.96
N PHE A 157 -9.14 -9.49 8.99
CA PHE A 157 -10.24 -9.62 9.93
C PHE A 157 -11.61 -9.39 9.28
N ALA A 158 -11.69 -8.56 8.23
CA ALA A 158 -12.92 -8.35 7.46
C ALA A 158 -13.36 -9.59 6.68
N ILE A 159 -12.46 -10.56 6.41
CA ILE A 159 -12.82 -11.81 5.72
C ILE A 159 -13.85 -12.60 6.53
N ILE A 160 -13.73 -12.64 7.86
CA ILE A 160 -14.63 -13.41 8.72
C ILE A 160 -16.10 -12.94 8.57
N PRO A 161 -16.44 -11.66 8.85
CA PRO A 161 -17.81 -11.20 8.67
C PRO A 161 -18.24 -11.22 7.20
N TYR A 162 -17.32 -11.06 6.24
CA TYR A 162 -17.63 -11.19 4.81
C TYR A 162 -18.10 -12.61 4.45
N VAL A 163 -17.38 -13.64 4.90
CA VAL A 163 -17.75 -15.04 4.66
C VAL A 163 -19.07 -15.39 5.33
N VAL A 164 -19.34 -14.84 6.52
CA VAL A 164 -20.66 -14.98 7.17
C VAL A 164 -21.76 -14.36 6.30
N CYS A 165 -21.59 -13.11 5.84
CA CYS A 165 -22.56 -12.46 4.95
C CYS A 165 -22.79 -13.26 3.66
N LEU A 166 -21.71 -13.77 3.06
CA LEU A 166 -21.76 -14.57 1.85
C LEU A 166 -22.48 -15.91 2.08
N GLY A 167 -22.22 -16.58 3.20
CA GLY A 167 -22.90 -17.81 3.58
C GLY A 167 -24.41 -17.61 3.79
N PHE A 168 -24.80 -16.51 4.43
CA PHE A 168 -26.21 -16.13 4.53
C PHE A 168 -26.84 -15.82 3.16
N HIS A 169 -26.15 -15.06 2.31
CA HIS A 169 -26.62 -14.75 0.96
C HIS A 169 -26.83 -16.02 0.11
N LEU A 170 -25.88 -16.96 0.15
CA LEU A 170 -26.00 -18.23 -0.58
C LEU A 170 -27.05 -19.16 0.01
N GLY A 171 -27.16 -19.25 1.34
CA GLY A 171 -28.12 -20.13 2.00
C GLY A 171 -29.57 -19.64 1.96
N THR A 172 -29.79 -18.33 1.74
CA THR A 172 -31.14 -17.73 1.63
C THR A 172 -31.62 -17.59 0.20
N LYS A 173 -30.73 -17.72 -0.79
CA LYS A 173 -31.14 -17.95 -2.18
C LYS A 173 -31.89 -19.28 -2.24
N LYS A 174 -33.21 -19.23 -2.37
CA LYS A 174 -33.98 -20.39 -2.83
C LYS A 174 -33.37 -20.84 -4.17
N ASP A 175 -33.21 -22.14 -4.35
CA ASP A 175 -32.80 -22.77 -5.61
C ASP A 175 -33.84 -22.48 -6.72
N ASP A 176 -33.93 -21.24 -7.17
CA ASP A 176 -34.37 -20.96 -8.52
C ASP A 176 -33.20 -21.34 -9.42
N ILE A 177 -33.04 -22.65 -9.60
CA ILE A 177 -32.48 -23.20 -10.83
C ILE A 177 -33.16 -22.39 -11.92
N GLN A 178 -32.42 -21.52 -12.59
CA GLN A 178 -32.85 -20.91 -13.82
C GLN A 178 -33.18 -22.08 -14.75
N LYS A 179 -34.43 -22.51 -14.77
CA LYS A 179 -34.98 -23.30 -15.85
C LYS A 179 -34.80 -22.37 -17.03
N VAL A 180 -33.74 -22.60 -17.78
CA VAL A 180 -33.59 -22.08 -19.13
C VAL A 180 -34.86 -22.56 -19.82
N GLU A 181 -35.87 -21.70 -19.88
CA GLU A 181 -37.00 -21.89 -20.76
C GLU A 181 -36.37 -21.90 -22.15
N ILE A 182 -36.10 -23.10 -22.65
CA ILE A 182 -35.86 -23.34 -24.05
C ILE A 182 -37.20 -23.00 -24.70
N VAL A 183 -37.41 -21.71 -24.93
CA VAL A 183 -38.54 -21.20 -25.71
C VAL A 183 -38.41 -21.90 -27.05
N ASN A 184 -39.32 -22.84 -27.32
CA ASN A 184 -39.52 -23.50 -28.60
C ASN A 184 -39.84 -22.43 -29.65
N LYS A 185 -38.83 -21.70 -30.12
CA LYS A 185 -38.89 -20.78 -31.27
C LYS A 185 -38.84 -21.52 -32.60
N PHE A 186 -39.00 -22.84 -32.60
CA PHE A 186 -39.05 -23.64 -33.84
C PHE A 186 -40.43 -23.70 -34.50
N SER A 187 -41.50 -23.22 -33.86
CA SER A 187 -42.84 -23.21 -34.48
C SER A 187 -43.02 -22.12 -35.56
N ASN A 188 -42.08 -21.18 -35.69
CA ASN A 188 -42.15 -20.10 -36.69
C ASN A 188 -41.42 -20.41 -38.01
N PHE A 189 -40.82 -21.60 -38.17
CA PHE A 189 -40.09 -21.97 -39.39
C PHE A 189 -40.90 -22.80 -40.40
N ILE A 190 -42.19 -23.04 -40.17
CA ILE A 190 -43.07 -23.74 -41.12
C ILE A 190 -44.25 -22.85 -41.52
N LYS A 191 -43.95 -21.80 -42.27
CA LYS A 191 -44.80 -21.20 -43.32
C LYS A 191 -43.87 -21.14 -44.52
N THR A 192 -44.03 -21.84 -45.63
CA THR A 192 -45.12 -21.92 -46.64
C THR A 192 -44.52 -22.82 -47.77
N PRO A 193 -45.20 -23.26 -48.85
CA PRO A 193 -46.34 -22.65 -49.57
C PRO A 193 -47.68 -23.38 -49.45
#